data_AF-A0A965ZUQ0-F1
#
_entry.id   AF-A0A965ZUQ0-F1
#
_cell.length_a   1.000
_cell.length_b   1.000
_cell.length_c   1.000
_cell.angle_alpha   90.00
_cell.angle_beta   90.00
_cell.angle_gamma   90.00
#
_symmetry.space_group_name_H-M   'P 1'
#
loop_
_entity.id
_entity.type
_entity.pdbx_description
1 polymer ?
#
loop_
_entity_poly.entity_id
_entity_poly.type
_entity_poly.pdbx_seq_one_letter_code
_entity_poly.pdbx_strand_id
1 'polypeptide(L)' 'MQQKILVTGGGGQLGRELAYCAGPAVDCLPQHRDQLDLEDTSAIADTLDRLAP' A
#
# COMPACT_ATOMS: atom_id res chain seq x y z
N MET A 1 12.65 8.97 10.57
CA MET A 1 11.32 8.55 10.09
C MET A 1 11.54 7.75 8.81
N GLN A 2 10.89 6.60 8.66
CA GLN A 2 10.97 5.80 7.43
C GLN A 2 9.98 6.35 6.40
N GLN A 3 10.32 6.26 5.11
CA GLN A 3 9.44 6.70 4.03
C GLN A 3 8.32 5.66 3.83
N LYS A 4 7.06 6.06 4.00
CA LYS A 4 5.90 5.20 3.73
C LYS A 4 5.65 5.11 2.23
N ILE A 5 5.46 3.90 1.71
CA ILE A 5 5.11 3.64 0.31
C ILE A 5 3.87 2.75 0.27
N LEU A 6 2.77 3.29 -0.25
CA LEU A 6 1.55 2.55 -0.52
C LEU A 6 1.71 1.72 -1.80
N VAL A 7 1.44 0.41 -1.73
CA VAL A 7 1.50 -0.49 -2.89
C VAL A 7 0.11 -1.05 -3.16
N THR A 8 -0.50 -0.65 -4.28
CA THR A 8 -1.77 -1.22 -4.74
C THR A 8 -1.56 -2.60 -5.35
N GLY A 9 -2.53 -3.51 -5.22
CA GLY A 9 -2.38 -4.87 -5.74
C GLY A 9 -1.34 -5.67 -4.96
N GLY A 10 -1.20 -5.41 -3.65
CA GLY A 10 -0.21 -6.02 -2.76
C GLY A 10 -0.24 -7.54 -2.71
N GLY A 11 -1.37 -8.17 -3.07
CA GLY A 11 -1.49 -9.63 -3.18
C GLY A 11 -0.96 -10.24 -4.47
N GLY A 12 -0.66 -9.44 -5.49
CA GLY A 12 -0.07 -9.90 -6.73
C GLY A 12 1.40 -10.32 -6.56
N GLN A 13 1.96 -10.98 -7.58
CA GLN A 13 3.35 -11.47 -7.55
C GLN A 13 4.35 -10.33 -7.26
N LEU A 14 4.22 -9.20 -7.98
CA LEU A 14 5.09 -8.04 -7.79
C LEU A 14 4.86 -7.35 -6.44
N GLY A 15 3.62 -7.17 -6.02
CA GLY A 15 3.30 -6.51 -4.74
C GLY A 15 3.90 -7.25 -3.53
N ARG A 16 3.82 -8.60 -3.57
CA ARG A 16 4.40 -9.47 -2.54
C ARG A 16 5.93 -9.39 -2.53
N GLU A 17 6.56 -9.44 -3.71
CA GLU A 17 8.02 -9.37 -3.81
C GLU A 17 8.56 -8.00 -3.38
N LEU A 18 7.87 -6.91 -3.72
CA LEU A 18 8.22 -5.56 -3.28
C LEU A 18 8.16 -5.42 -1.76
N ALA A 19 7.12 -5.97 -1.11
CA ALA A 19 7.02 -5.95 0.34
C ALA A 19 8.12 -6.81 1.01
N TYR A 20 8.47 -7.94 0.40
CA TYR A 20 9.54 -8.82 0.90
C TYR A 20 10.95 -8.22 0.74
N CYS A 21 11.22 -7.58 -0.40
CA CYS A 21 12.53 -6.98 -0.71
C CYS A 21 12.70 -5.55 -0.15
N ALA A 22 11.67 -4.95 0.44
CA ALA A 22 11.75 -3.61 1.00
C ALA A 22 12.83 -3.55 2.10
N GLY A 23 13.82 -2.66 1.90
CA GLY A 23 14.86 -2.42 2.90
C GLY A 23 14.36 -1.56 4.08
N PRO A 24 15.13 -1.48 5.17
CA PRO A 24 14.73 -0.81 6.42
C PRO A 24 14.55 0.72 6.31
N ALA A 25 14.84 1.33 5.15
CA ALA A 25 14.61 2.75 4.91
C ALA A 25 13.15 3.06 4.49
N VAL A 26 12.40 2.03 4.08
CA VAL A 26 11.06 2.14 3.52
C VAL A 26 10.09 1.33 4.34
N ASP A 27 8.95 1.93 4.66
CA ASP A 27 7.78 1.25 5.23
C ASP A 27 6.81 0.93 4.07
N CYS A 28 6.82 -0.32 3.61
CA CYS A 28 6.02 -0.76 2.48
C CYS A 28 4.64 -1.20 2.97
N LEU A 29 3.59 -0.55 2.47
CA LEU A 29 2.20 -0.71 2.89
C LEU A 29 1.39 -1.35 1.75
N PRO A 30 1.49 -2.68 1.53
CA PRO A 30 0.71 -3.35 0.50
C PRO A 30 -0.78 -3.33 0.85
N GLN A 31 -1.61 -2.99 -0.13
CA GLN A 31 -3.07 -3.11 -0.05
C GLN A 31 -3.58 -4.11 -1.09
N HIS A 32 -4.39 -5.05 -0.61
CA HIS A 32 -5.14 -5.98 -1.44
C HIS A 32 -6.44 -5.34 -1.94
N ARG A 33 -7.07 -5.92 -2.98
CA ARG A 33 -8.31 -5.38 -3.56
C ARG A 33 -9.46 -5.29 -2.54
N ASP A 34 -9.52 -6.23 -1.60
CA ASP A 34 -10.49 -6.25 -0.50
C ASP A 34 -10.22 -5.19 0.59
N GLN A 35 -9.04 -4.58 0.57
CA GLN A 35 -8.65 -3.50 1.49
C GLN A 35 -8.70 -2.11 0.83
N LEU A 36 -8.39 -2.05 -0.47
CA LEU A 36 -8.45 -0.87 -1.30
C LEU A 36 -8.88 -1.28 -2.72
N ASP A 37 -10.15 -1.06 -3.03
CA ASP A 37 -10.62 -1.16 -4.42
C ASP A 37 -10.35 0.16 -5.13
N LEU A 38 -9.59 0.10 -6.23
CA LEU A 38 -9.26 1.27 -7.04
C LEU A 38 -10.44 1.78 -7.87
N GLU A 39 -11.50 0.98 -7.99
CA GLU A 39 -12.76 1.40 -8.60
C GLU A 39 -13.63 2.22 -7.64
N ASP A 40 -13.33 2.22 -6.33
CA ASP A 40 -14.03 3.01 -5.31
C ASP A 40 -13.22 4.25 -4.92
N THR A 41 -13.64 5.39 -5.45
CA THR A 41 -12.97 6.69 -5.19
C THR A 41 -13.05 7.10 -3.71
N SER A 42 -14.11 6.72 -2.99
CA SER A 42 -14.24 7.04 -1.57
C SER A 42 -13.26 6.23 -0.73
N ALA A 43 -13.12 4.93 -1.03
CA ALA A 43 -12.15 4.07 -0.37
C ALA A 43 -10.69 4.51 -0.59
N ILE A 44 -10.38 5.09 -1.76
CA ILE A 44 -9.07 5.71 -2.03
C ILE A 44 -8.83 6.88 -1.08
N ALA A 45 -9.77 7.82 -0.99
CA ALA A 45 -9.64 8.99 -0.13
C ALA A 45 -9.46 8.58 1.34
N ASP A 46 -10.35 7.71 1.84
CA ASP A 46 -10.30 7.21 3.22
C ASP A 46 -8.98 6.48 3.54
N THR A 47 -8.44 5.76 2.55
CA THR A 47 -7.15 5.07 2.71
C THR A 47 -5.99 6.04 2.74
N LEU A 48 -5.98 7.06 1.88
CA LEU A 48 -4.93 8.08 1.89
C LEU A 48 -4.96 8.89 3.18
N ASP A 49 -6.15 9.27 3.67
CA ASP A 49 -6.30 9.99 4.94
C ASP A 49 -5.84 9.15 6.14
N ARG A 50 -6.15 7.85 6.15
CA ARG A 50 -5.70 6.92 7.19
C ARG A 50 -4.18 6.73 7.21
N LEU A 51 -3.53 6.81 6.04
CA LEU A 51 -2.09 6.54 5.89
C LEU A 51 -1.23 7.81 5.91
N ALA A 52 -1.86 8.98 5.80
CA ALA A 52 -1.21 10.28 5.95
C ALA A 52 -0.41 10.36 7.27
N PRO A 53 0.67 11.17 7.32
CA PRO A 53 1.48 11.36 8.53
C PRO A 53 0.70 11.89 9.73
#